data_AF-A0A537QGK7-F1
#
_entry.id   AF-A0A537QGK7-F1
#
_cell.length_a   1.000
_cell.length_b   1.000
_cell.length_c   1.000
_cell.angle_alpha   90.00
_cell.angle_beta   90.00
_cell.angle_gamma   90.00
#
_symmetry.space_group_name_H-M   'P 1'
#
loop_
_entity.id
_entity.type
_entity.pdbx_description
1 polymer ?
#
loop_
_entity_poly.entity_id
_entity_poly.type
_entity_poly.pdbx_seq_one_letter_code
_entity_poly.pdbx_strand_id
1 'polypeptide(L)'
;MSSVNGRYNVGGVYLPQPFKVRRLGHFGFNVEKLPEGREFYGDLLGFTASDTLDFSRAPWFPKNADLGDPRGYFMRYGTDHHAFVLFPKKVMDHRADRKFAPEVTINQITWQCGSLKEIADAHTYFQEQQVRVQRVGRD
;
A
#
# COMPACT_ATOMS: atom_id res chain seq x y z
N MET A 1 -2.73 20.75 -16.31
CA MET A 1 -1.31 20.77 -16.75
C MET A 1 -1.25 20.98 -18.24
N SER A 2 -0.23 21.68 -18.76
CA SER A 2 -0.08 21.82 -20.21
C SER A 2 0.50 20.53 -20.79
N SER A 3 -0.37 19.70 -21.37
CA SER A 3 0.08 18.69 -22.32
C SER A 3 0.41 19.38 -23.65
N VAL A 4 1.45 18.92 -24.34
CA VAL A 4 1.74 19.34 -25.72
C VAL A 4 1.39 18.16 -26.61
N ASN A 5 0.40 18.32 -27.49
CA ASN A 5 -0.15 17.25 -28.32
C ASN A 5 -0.54 15.99 -27.51
N GLY A 6 -1.13 16.18 -26.33
CA GLY A 6 -1.53 15.07 -25.45
C GLY A 6 -0.37 14.37 -24.73
N ARG A 7 0.83 14.95 -24.73
CA ARG A 7 2.00 14.42 -24.01
C ARG A 7 2.46 15.31 -22.87
N TYR A 8 3.05 14.69 -21.85
CA TYR A 8 3.52 15.32 -20.62
C TYR A 8 5.04 15.21 -20.52
N ASN A 9 5.71 16.28 -20.10
CA ASN A 9 7.14 16.25 -19.83
C ASN A 9 7.39 15.61 -18.45
N VAL A 10 8.04 14.44 -18.45
CA VAL A 10 8.41 13.66 -17.27
C VAL A 10 9.93 13.57 -17.21
N GLY A 11 10.54 14.51 -16.47
CA GLY A 11 11.99 14.55 -16.29
C GLY A 11 12.78 14.73 -17.59
N GLY A 12 12.24 15.48 -18.56
CA GLY A 12 12.85 15.75 -19.87
C GLY A 12 12.38 14.82 -21.00
N VAL A 13 11.55 13.82 -20.71
CA VAL A 13 11.00 12.89 -21.71
C VAL A 13 9.50 13.10 -21.84
N TYR A 14 8.98 13.18 -23.07
CA TYR A 14 7.55 13.31 -23.32
C TYR A 14 6.84 11.96 -23.33
N LEU A 15 5.91 11.75 -22.40
CA LEU A 15 5.12 10.52 -22.20
C LEU A 15 3.62 10.78 -22.35
N PRO A 16 2.79 9.76 -22.66
CA PRO A 16 1.33 9.92 -22.73
C PRO A 16 0.66 10.11 -21.35
N GLN A 17 1.40 9.98 -20.26
CA GLN A 17 0.97 10.20 -18.88
C GLN A 17 2.02 11.03 -18.12
N PRO A 18 1.65 11.77 -17.06
CA PRO A 18 2.56 12.71 -16.40
C PRO A 18 3.47 12.09 -15.33
N PHE A 19 3.68 10.78 -15.38
CA PHE A 19 4.50 10.05 -14.43
C PHE A 19 5.17 8.85 -15.10
N LYS A 20 6.24 8.34 -14.51
CA LYS A 20 6.86 7.08 -14.96
C LYS A 20 7.14 6.19 -13.77
N VAL A 21 6.51 5.02 -13.76
CA VAL A 21 6.83 3.93 -12.85
C VAL A 21 8.30 3.52 -13.05
N ARG A 22 9.06 3.48 -11.96
CA ARG A 22 10.49 3.15 -11.95
C ARG A 22 10.78 1.78 -11.39
N ARG A 23 10.05 1.40 -10.33
CA ARG A 23 10.14 0.07 -9.73
C ARG A 23 8.83 -0.30 -9.05
N LEU A 24 8.67 -1.60 -8.86
CA LEU A 24 7.79 -2.12 -7.83
C LEU A 24 8.24 -1.56 -6.47
N GLY A 25 7.28 -1.04 -5.71
CA GLY A 25 7.48 -0.65 -4.33
C GLY A 25 7.26 -1.85 -3.41
N HIS A 26 6.56 -1.62 -2.30
CA HIS A 26 6.16 -2.66 -1.39
C HIS A 26 4.83 -3.33 -1.78
N PHE A 27 4.65 -4.54 -1.26
CA PHE A 27 3.44 -5.34 -1.39
C PHE A 27 2.77 -5.49 -0.01
N GLY A 28 1.45 -5.40 0.06
CA GLY A 28 0.70 -5.57 1.31
C GLY A 28 -0.29 -6.71 1.25
N PHE A 29 -0.30 -7.51 2.31
CA PHE A 29 -1.07 -8.74 2.40
C PHE A 29 -1.87 -8.78 3.70
N ASN A 30 -3.19 -8.94 3.57
CA ASN A 30 -4.10 -9.24 4.66
C ASN A 30 -4.08 -10.76 4.90
N VAL A 31 -3.30 -11.19 5.88
CA VAL A 31 -3.06 -12.61 6.19
C VAL A 31 -4.11 -13.15 7.16
N GLU A 32 -4.61 -14.35 6.89
CA GLU A 32 -5.58 -15.04 7.76
C GLU A 32 -4.93 -15.62 9.02
N LYS A 33 -3.73 -16.19 8.85
CA LYS A 33 -2.92 -16.87 9.86
C LYS A 33 -1.70 -16.01 10.19
N LEU A 34 -1.93 -14.91 10.92
CA LEU A 34 -0.89 -13.90 11.18
C LEU A 34 0.34 -14.47 11.92
N PRO A 35 0.19 -15.29 12.98
CA PRO A 35 1.34 -15.88 13.66
C PRO A 35 2.22 -16.72 12.71
N GLU A 36 1.60 -17.63 11.95
CA GLU A 36 2.28 -18.50 10.99
C GLU A 36 2.87 -17.70 9.83
N GLY A 37 2.19 -16.65 9.37
CA GLY A 37 2.71 -15.71 8.39
C GLY A 37 3.95 -14.99 8.90
N ARG A 38 3.95 -14.53 10.16
CA ARG A 38 5.10 -13.82 10.73
C ARG A 38 6.30 -14.74 10.88
N GLU A 39 6.09 -15.98 11.33
CA GLU A 39 7.13 -17.01 11.40
C GLU A 39 7.65 -17.33 9.99
N PHE A 40 6.77 -17.63 9.04
CA PHE A 40 7.17 -17.99 7.68
C PHE A 40 7.95 -16.88 6.96
N TYR A 41 7.39 -15.67 6.89
CA TYR A 41 8.05 -14.58 6.18
C TYR A 41 9.23 -14.02 6.97
N GLY A 42 9.16 -14.04 8.30
CA GLY A 42 10.20 -13.52 9.16
C GLY A 42 11.36 -14.47 9.36
N ASP A 43 11.08 -15.59 10.01
CA ASP A 43 12.08 -16.49 10.55
C ASP A 43 12.57 -17.48 9.49
N LEU A 44 11.69 -17.91 8.56
CA LEU A 44 12.07 -18.82 7.48
C LEU A 44 12.60 -18.09 6.25
N LEU A 45 11.94 -17.02 5.78
CA LEU A 45 12.35 -16.26 4.59
C LEU A 45 13.29 -15.08 4.89
N GLY A 46 13.49 -14.72 6.15
CA GLY A 46 14.48 -13.72 6.57
C GLY A 46 14.04 -12.26 6.52
N PHE A 47 12.74 -11.97 6.40
CA PHE A 47 12.26 -10.58 6.47
C PHE A 47 12.33 -10.04 7.91
N THR A 48 12.86 -8.83 8.06
CA THR A 48 12.92 -8.16 9.35
C THR A 48 11.78 -7.16 9.48
N ALA A 49 11.08 -7.15 10.62
CA ALA A 49 10.10 -6.10 10.90
C ALA A 49 10.83 -4.75 11.07
N SER A 50 10.49 -3.76 10.24
CA SER A 50 10.96 -2.38 10.39
C SER A 50 10.12 -1.63 11.41
N ASP A 51 8.79 -1.84 11.37
CA ASP A 51 7.81 -1.16 12.19
C ASP A 51 6.62 -2.07 12.50
N THR A 52 5.88 -1.69 13.52
CA THR A 52 4.64 -2.37 13.93
C THR A 52 3.57 -1.34 14.23
N LEU A 53 2.39 -1.52 13.64
CA LEU A 53 1.23 -0.67 13.86
C LEU A 53 0.20 -1.43 14.67
N ASP A 54 -0.25 -0.87 15.79
CA ASP A 54 -1.31 -1.47 16.60
C ASP A 54 -2.69 -0.94 16.19
N PHE A 55 -3.46 -1.77 15.48
CA PHE A 55 -4.80 -1.38 15.02
C PHE A 55 -5.83 -1.29 16.14
N SER A 56 -5.58 -1.86 17.32
CA SER A 56 -6.51 -1.76 18.46
C SER A 56 -6.74 -0.31 18.93
N ARG A 57 -5.80 0.58 18.58
CA ARG A 57 -5.84 2.01 18.88
C ARG A 57 -6.65 2.82 17.88
N ALA A 58 -7.10 2.22 16.77
CA ALA A 58 -7.84 2.92 15.74
C ALA A 58 -9.30 3.16 16.17
N PRO A 59 -9.91 4.33 15.86
CA PRO A 59 -11.30 4.62 16.23
C PRO A 59 -12.34 3.64 15.69
N TRP A 60 -12.03 2.96 14.58
CA TRP A 60 -12.89 1.98 13.92
C TRP A 60 -12.71 0.55 14.45
N PHE A 61 -11.71 0.30 15.31
CA PHE A 61 -11.44 -1.05 15.81
C PHE A 61 -12.63 -1.56 16.65
N PRO A 62 -13.12 -2.78 16.42
CA PRO A 62 -14.26 -3.31 17.15
C PRO A 62 -13.90 -3.55 18.62
N LYS A 63 -14.68 -2.95 19.54
CA LYS A 63 -14.40 -3.00 20.99
C LYS A 63 -14.66 -4.35 21.65
N ASN A 64 -15.52 -5.19 21.06
CA ASN A 64 -16.05 -6.40 21.68
C ASN A 64 -15.78 -7.67 20.86
N ALA A 65 -14.77 -7.67 19.99
CA ALA A 65 -14.43 -8.81 19.14
C ALA A 65 -13.05 -9.36 19.52
N ASP A 66 -12.94 -10.68 19.73
CA ASP A 66 -11.66 -11.35 19.77
C ASP A 66 -11.18 -11.62 18.34
N LEU A 67 -10.21 -10.80 17.91
CA LEU A 67 -9.64 -10.85 16.57
C LEU A 67 -8.21 -11.42 16.55
N GLY A 68 -7.72 -11.89 17.71
CA GLY A 68 -6.31 -12.25 17.89
C GLY A 68 -5.39 -11.03 17.90
N ASP A 69 -4.17 -11.20 17.41
CA ASP A 69 -3.15 -10.13 17.37
C ASP A 69 -3.60 -8.97 16.44
N PRO A 70 -3.82 -7.75 16.98
CA PRO A 70 -4.28 -6.62 16.20
C PRO A 70 -3.14 -5.87 15.49
N ARG A 71 -1.90 -6.35 15.57
CA ARG A 71 -0.74 -5.64 15.03
C ARG A 71 -0.55 -5.93 13.55
N GLY A 72 -0.28 -4.87 12.79
CA GLY A 72 0.25 -4.93 11.44
C GLY A 72 1.77 -4.80 11.44
N TYR A 73 2.44 -5.65 10.66
CA TYR A 73 3.90 -5.67 10.58
C TYR A 73 4.38 -5.14 9.24
N PHE A 74 5.21 -4.12 9.27
CA PHE A 74 5.94 -3.64 8.11
C PHE A 74 7.28 -4.35 8.10
N MET A 75 7.57 -5.07 7.02
CA MET A 75 8.73 -5.94 6.92
C MET A 75 9.60 -5.55 5.73
N ARG A 76 10.90 -5.66 5.92
CA ARG A 76 11.90 -5.31 4.90
C ARG A 76 12.85 -6.45 4.62
N TYR A 77 13.43 -6.38 3.43
CA TYR A 77 14.72 -6.96 3.10
C TYR A 77 15.60 -5.82 2.56
N GLY A 78 16.91 -5.87 2.83
CA GLY A 78 17.83 -4.83 2.39
C GLY A 78 17.55 -3.46 3.02
N THR A 79 17.54 -2.41 2.20
CA THR A 79 17.57 -1.01 2.64
C THR A 79 16.25 -0.26 2.48
N ASP A 80 15.24 -0.87 1.85
CA ASP A 80 13.89 -0.25 1.80
C ASP A 80 13.33 -0.12 3.22
N HIS A 81 12.55 0.94 3.48
CA HIS A 81 11.87 1.13 4.77
C HIS A 81 11.02 -0.10 5.10
N HIS A 82 10.18 -0.52 4.14
CA HIS A 82 9.56 -1.84 4.08
C HIS A 82 9.36 -2.24 2.62
N ALA A 83 9.38 -3.54 2.36
CA ALA A 83 9.10 -4.14 1.05
C ALA A 83 7.86 -5.04 1.08
N PHE A 84 7.44 -5.47 2.27
CA PHE A 84 6.31 -6.37 2.45
C PHE A 84 5.56 -6.06 3.75
N VAL A 85 4.24 -6.10 3.72
CA VAL A 85 3.39 -5.77 4.88
C VAL A 85 2.44 -6.91 5.18
N LEU A 86 2.40 -7.35 6.45
CA LEU A 86 1.48 -8.35 6.96
C LEU A 86 0.47 -7.71 7.90
N PHE A 87 -0.80 -7.64 7.49
CA PHE A 87 -1.89 -7.17 8.33
C PHE A 87 -2.87 -8.31 8.66
N PRO A 88 -3.42 -8.37 9.87
CA PRO A 88 -4.42 -9.38 10.23
C PRO A 88 -5.70 -9.17 9.44
N LYS A 89 -6.06 -10.13 8.57
CA LYS A 89 -7.28 -10.06 7.75
C LYS A 89 -8.54 -9.87 8.60
N LYS A 90 -8.67 -10.62 9.69
CA LYS A 90 -9.79 -10.53 10.64
C LYS A 90 -10.01 -9.10 11.14
N VAL A 91 -8.95 -8.33 11.36
CA VAL A 91 -9.03 -6.92 11.79
C VAL A 91 -9.34 -6.00 10.62
N MET A 92 -8.65 -6.20 9.48
CA MET A 92 -8.83 -5.35 8.30
C MET A 92 -10.24 -5.46 7.70
N ASP A 93 -10.91 -6.60 7.84
CA ASP A 93 -12.29 -6.80 7.35
C ASP A 93 -13.32 -5.91 8.09
N HIS A 94 -13.00 -5.39 9.28
CA HIS A 94 -13.85 -4.41 9.99
C HIS A 94 -13.67 -2.97 9.49
N ARG A 95 -12.67 -2.71 8.64
CA ARG A 95 -12.30 -1.37 8.23
C ARG A 95 -13.20 -0.88 7.07
N ALA A 96 -14.13 0.02 7.36
CA ALA A 96 -15.20 0.39 6.42
C ALA A 96 -14.74 1.13 5.14
N ASP A 97 -13.60 1.83 5.18
CA ASP A 97 -13.08 2.64 4.06
C ASP A 97 -12.34 1.79 3.00
N ARG A 98 -12.01 0.53 3.30
CA ARG A 98 -11.30 -0.38 2.39
C ARG A 98 -12.06 -1.68 2.22
N LYS A 99 -12.89 -1.74 1.17
CA LYS A 99 -13.62 -2.95 0.79
C LYS A 99 -12.92 -3.63 -0.39
N PHE A 100 -12.40 -4.82 -0.14
CA PHE A 100 -11.90 -5.72 -1.17
C PHE A 100 -12.96 -6.78 -1.46
N ALA A 101 -12.89 -7.42 -2.63
CA ALA A 101 -13.65 -8.65 -2.84
C ALA A 101 -13.20 -9.70 -1.80
N PRO A 102 -14.10 -10.54 -1.25
CA PRO A 102 -13.79 -11.44 -0.13
C PRO A 102 -12.56 -12.34 -0.36
N GLU A 103 -12.35 -12.76 -1.61
CA GLU A 103 -11.24 -13.60 -2.07
C GLU A 103 -9.91 -12.85 -2.23
N VAL A 104 -9.93 -11.52 -2.24
CA VAL A 104 -8.73 -10.68 -2.41
C VAL A 104 -8.10 -10.41 -1.06
N THR A 105 -6.96 -11.04 -0.84
CA THR A 105 -6.12 -10.87 0.35
C THR A 105 -4.99 -9.85 0.15
N ILE A 106 -4.70 -9.49 -1.10
CA ILE A 106 -3.72 -8.44 -1.43
C ILE A 106 -4.36 -7.08 -1.15
N ASN A 107 -3.83 -6.34 -0.17
CA ASN A 107 -4.39 -5.03 0.19
C ASN A 107 -3.79 -3.88 -0.63
N GLN A 108 -2.53 -3.99 -1.05
CA GLN A 108 -1.88 -2.98 -1.89
C GLN A 108 -0.72 -3.57 -2.69
N ILE A 109 -0.56 -3.06 -3.91
CA ILE A 109 0.63 -3.20 -4.74
C ILE A 109 1.05 -1.78 -5.07
N THR A 110 2.30 -1.42 -4.79
CA THR A 110 2.77 -0.05 -4.94
C THR A 110 3.84 0.08 -6.02
N TRP A 111 3.95 1.29 -6.56
CA TRP A 111 4.91 1.64 -7.59
C TRP A 111 5.63 2.92 -7.20
N GLN A 112 6.96 2.93 -7.32
CA GLN A 112 7.71 4.16 -7.13
C GLN A 112 7.74 4.98 -8.43
N CYS A 113 7.45 6.28 -8.32
CA CYS A 113 7.68 7.27 -9.38
C CYS A 113 8.96 8.09 -9.11
N GLY A 114 9.41 8.86 -10.10
CA GLY A 114 10.70 9.57 -10.02
C GLY A 114 10.72 10.80 -9.11
N SER A 115 9.55 11.35 -8.73
CA SER A 115 9.47 12.53 -7.86
C SER A 115 8.09 12.68 -7.22
N LEU A 116 7.98 13.52 -6.18
CA LEU A 116 6.69 13.90 -5.61
C LEU A 116 5.80 14.66 -6.62
N LYS A 117 6.41 15.43 -7.54
CA LYS A 117 5.69 16.07 -8.63
C LYS A 117 4.99 15.04 -9.51
N GLU A 118 5.67 13.95 -9.89
CA GLU A 118 5.05 12.87 -10.66
C GLU A 118 3.84 12.25 -9.92
N ILE A 119 3.89 12.12 -8.59
CA ILE A 119 2.76 11.62 -7.79
C ILE A 119 1.57 12.61 -7.79
N ALA A 120 1.84 13.89 -7.55
CA ALA A 120 0.81 14.92 -7.58
C ALA A 120 0.18 15.01 -8.98
N ASP A 121 1.00 14.93 -10.02
CA ASP A 121 0.53 15.00 -11.39
C ASP A 121 -0.29 13.75 -11.79
N ALA A 122 0.16 12.56 -11.36
CA ALA A 122 -0.57 11.31 -11.55
C ALA A 122 -1.96 11.36 -10.87
N HIS A 123 -2.05 11.95 -9.68
CA HIS A 123 -3.33 12.11 -9.00
C HIS A 123 -4.32 12.93 -9.83
N THR A 124 -3.92 14.11 -10.30
CA THR A 124 -4.76 14.94 -11.18
C THR A 124 -5.13 14.20 -12.45
N TYR A 125 -4.17 13.54 -13.11
CA TYR A 125 -4.42 12.77 -14.32
C TYR A 125 -5.46 11.67 -14.09
N PHE A 126 -5.37 10.90 -13.01
CA PHE A 126 -6.34 9.86 -12.69
C PHE A 126 -7.73 10.43 -12.37
N GLN A 127 -7.82 11.60 -11.74
CA GLN A 127 -9.11 12.28 -11.55
C GLN A 127 -9.74 12.70 -12.88
N GLU A 128 -8.96 13.27 -13.79
CA GLU A 128 -9.41 13.65 -15.14
C GLU A 128 -9.87 12.43 -15.95
N GLN A 129 -9.20 11.29 -15.77
CA GLN A 129 -9.59 10.00 -16.35
C GLN A 129 -10.72 9.31 -15.58
N GLN A 130 -11.30 9.95 -14.57
CA GLN A 130 -12.40 9.43 -13.73
C GLN A 130 -12.07 8.09 -13.05
N VAL A 131 -10.79 7.83 -12.77
CA VAL A 131 -10.35 6.68 -11.99
C VAL A 131 -10.72 6.90 -10.53
N ARG A 132 -11.34 5.89 -9.91
CA ARG A 132 -11.70 5.93 -8.49
C ARG A 132 -10.44 5.96 -7.62
N VAL A 133 -10.20 7.08 -6.95
CA VAL A 133 -9.13 7.23 -5.95
C VAL A 133 -9.69 6.90 -4.56
N GLN A 134 -9.11 5.89 -3.88
CA GLN A 134 -9.56 5.52 -2.53
C GLN A 134 -9.09 6.51 -1.45
N ARG A 135 -7.84 6.97 -1.54
CA ARG A 135 -7.22 7.88 -0.58
C ARG A 135 -6.09 8.66 -1.23
N VAL A 136 -5.90 9.90 -0.78
CA VAL A 136 -4.72 10.74 -1.07
C VAL A 136 -4.09 11.13 0.25
N GLY A 137 -2.78 11.06 0.34
CA GLY A 137 -2.04 11.45 1.54
C GLY A 137 -0.62 10.92 1.52
N ARG A 138 0.15 11.28 2.54
CA ARG A 138 1.37 10.55 2.88
C ARG A 138 0.99 9.36 3.75
N ASP A 139 1.70 8.26 3.56
CA ASP A 139 1.71 7.14 4.50
C ASP A 139 2.40 7.55 5.80
#